data_AF-A0A3B4F735-F1
#
_entry.id   AF-A0A3B4F735-F1
#
_cell.length_a   1.000
_cell.length_b   1.000
_cell.length_c   1.000
_cell.angle_alpha   90.00
_cell.angle_beta   90.00
_cell.angle_gamma   90.00
#
_symmetry.space_group_name_H-M   'P 1'
#
loop_
_entity.id
_entity.type
_entity.pdbx_description
1 polymer ?
#
loop_
_entity_poly.entity_id
_entity_poly.type
_entity_poly.pdbx_seq_one_letter_code
_entity_poly.pdbx_strand_id
1 'polypeptide(L)' 'MLPYAEDKMPLKRTNKIKVIDIKNAVLEAKPRNAEELWKVVKSSWAGVRVYRCQKLIDTYPKRLAAVIAAKGGSTKY' A
#
# COMPACT_ATOMS: atom_id res chain seq x y z
N MET A 1 27.06 -8.08 7.71
CA MET A 1 25.92 -8.76 7.08
C MET A 1 25.12 -9.41 8.20
N LEU A 2 24.13 -8.72 8.77
CA LEU A 2 23.34 -9.26 9.88
C LEU A 2 22.07 -9.92 9.32
N PRO A 3 21.77 -11.18 9.69
CA PRO A 3 20.54 -11.86 9.29
C PRO A 3 19.39 -11.27 10.11
N TYR A 4 18.52 -10.50 9.47
CA TYR A 4 17.33 -9.96 10.12
C TYR A 4 16.36 -11.11 10.39
N ALA A 5 16.32 -11.53 11.65
CA ALA A 5 15.47 -12.59 12.16
C ALA A 5 14.01 -12.37 11.74
N GLU A 6 13.47 -13.37 11.04
CA GLU A 6 12.05 -13.46 10.72
C GLU A 6 11.27 -13.85 11.98
N ASP A 7 11.02 -12.86 12.83
CA ASP A 7 10.12 -13.04 13.96
C ASP A 7 8.67 -12.97 13.47
N LYS A 8 7.92 -14.03 13.81
CA LYS A 8 6.62 -14.36 13.25
C LYS A 8 5.54 -13.37 13.67
N MET A 9 5.27 -12.39 12.81
CA MET A 9 4.03 -11.61 12.90
C MET A 9 2.96 -12.25 12.00
N PRO A 10 1.79 -12.66 12.52
CA PRO A 10 0.72 -13.15 11.67
C PRO A 10 0.22 -11.99 10.80
N LEU A 11 0.71 -11.93 9.57
CA LEU A 11 0.24 -11.01 8.55
C LEU A 11 -1.22 -11.37 8.25
N LYS A 12 -2.14 -10.74 9.00
CA LYS A 12 -3.57 -10.82 8.74
C LYS A 12 -3.80 -10.46 7.27
N ARG A 13 -4.57 -11.33 6.61
CA ARG A 13 -4.93 -11.25 5.19
C ARG A 13 -5.49 -9.87 4.83
N THR A 14 -4.67 -9.00 4.25
CA THR A 14 -5.07 -7.98 3.25
C THR A 14 -3.80 -7.38 2.61
N ASN A 15 -3.17 -8.13 1.72
CA ASN A 15 -2.08 -7.61 0.86
C ASN A 15 -2.62 -6.67 -0.23
N LYS A 16 -3.18 -5.51 0.16
CA LYS A 16 -3.51 -4.39 -0.73
C LYS A 16 -2.89 -3.12 -0.17
N ILE A 17 -1.62 -2.87 -0.47
CA ILE A 17 -1.10 -1.50 -0.42
C ILE A 17 -1.62 -0.82 -1.69
N LYS A 18 -2.54 0.13 -1.51
CA LYS A 18 -2.98 1.09 -2.52
C LYS A 18 -3.20 2.41 -1.78
N VAL A 19 -3.53 3.47 -2.49
CA VAL A 19 -4.09 4.76 -2.03
C VAL A 19 -5.01 4.73 -0.77
N ILE A 20 -5.49 3.55 -0.36
CA ILE A 20 -6.13 3.22 0.93
C ILE A 20 -5.47 3.85 2.15
N ASP A 21 -4.14 3.89 2.34
CA ASP A 21 -3.62 4.45 3.61
C ASP A 21 -3.97 5.94 3.75
N ILE A 22 -3.77 6.70 2.67
CA ILE A 22 -4.11 8.13 2.61
C ILE A 22 -5.62 8.31 2.56
N LYS A 23 -6.33 7.49 1.78
CA LYS A 23 -7.79 7.52 1.70
C LYS A 23 -8.43 7.22 3.06
N ASN A 24 -7.90 6.27 3.82
CA ASN A 24 -8.34 5.95 5.17
C ASN A 24 -8.03 7.09 6.11
N ALA A 25 -6.82 7.68 6.05
CA ALA A 25 -6.50 8.85 6.86
C ALA A 25 -7.46 10.02 6.58
N VAL A 26 -7.83 10.25 5.32
CA VAL A 26 -8.84 11.24 4.93
C VAL A 26 -10.23 10.86 5.45
N LEU A 27 -10.64 9.59 5.35
CA LEU A 27 -11.93 9.11 5.85
C LEU A 27 -12.05 9.23 7.37
N GLU A 28 -10.98 8.95 8.11
CA GLU A 28 -10.92 9.10 9.57
C GLU A 28 -10.92 10.58 9.98
N ALA A 29 -10.15 11.41 9.27
CA ALA A 29 -10.04 12.84 9.58
C ALA A 29 -11.29 13.65 9.23
N LYS A 30 -12.14 13.17 8.30
CA LYS A 30 -13.39 13.80 7.86
C LYS A 30 -13.26 15.32 7.62
N PRO A 31 -12.34 15.75 6.72
CA PRO A 31 -12.08 17.17 6.49
C PRO A 31 -13.34 17.87 5.96
N ARG A 32 -13.59 19.09 6.44
CA ARG A 32 -14.79 19.88 6.10
C ARG A 32 -14.57 20.85 4.95
N ASN A 33 -13.32 21.08 4.58
CA ASN A 33 -12.91 21.98 3.50
C ASN A 33 -11.65 21.47 2.79
N ALA A 34 -11.31 22.12 1.68
CA ALA A 34 -10.18 21.74 0.84
C ALA A 34 -8.81 21.88 1.56
N GLU A 35 -8.69 22.84 2.48
CA GLU A 35 -7.43 23.10 3.19
C GLU A 35 -7.12 22.02 4.23
N GLU A 36 -8.13 21.60 5.00
CA GLU A 36 -8.05 20.47 5.91
C GLU A 36 -7.74 19.16 5.16
N LEU A 37 -8.44 18.93 4.04
CA LEU A 37 -8.17 17.77 3.18
C LEU A 37 -6.71 17.76 2.72
N TRP A 38 -6.21 18.91 2.25
CA TRP A 38 -4.84 19.02 1.78
C TRP A 38 -3.81 18.77 2.88
N LYS A 39 -4.07 19.25 4.09
CA LYS A 39 -3.23 19.00 5.27
C LYS A 39 -3.15 17.52 5.62
N VAL A 40 -4.29 16.81 5.60
CA VAL A 40 -4.35 15.37 5.88
C VAL A 40 -3.63 14.57 4.79
N VAL A 41 -3.82 14.93 3.52
CA VAL A 41 -3.15 14.25 2.39
C VAL A 41 -1.64 14.44 2.48
N LYS A 42 -1.15 15.68 2.68
CA LYS A 42 0.28 15.98 2.81
C LYS A 42 0.94 15.22 3.95
N SER A 43 0.35 15.28 5.15
CA SER A 43 0.89 14.60 6.33
C SER A 43 0.91 13.08 6.16
N SER A 44 -0.16 12.50 5.61
CA SER A 44 -0.25 11.06 5.35
C SER A 44 0.74 10.61 4.28
N TRP A 45 0.94 11.41 3.23
CA TRP A 45 1.92 11.16 2.18
C TRP A 45 3.36 11.17 2.72
N ALA A 46 3.71 12.16 3.56
CA ALA A 46 5.03 12.25 4.18
C ALA A 46 5.32 11.05 5.12
N GLY A 47 4.28 10.44 5.70
CA GLY A 47 4.40 9.24 6.52
C GLY A 47 4.59 7.93 5.76
N VAL A 48 4.55 7.94 4.42
CA VAL A 48 4.74 6.74 3.60
C VAL A 48 6.20 6.27 3.69
N ARG A 49 6.42 5.11 4.32
CA ARG A 49 7.76 4.55 4.50
C ARG A 49 8.29 3.92 3.21
N VAL A 50 9.58 4.17 2.91
CA VAL A 50 10.28 3.68 1.70
C VAL A 50 10.16 2.16 1.52
N TYR A 51 10.27 1.37 2.58
CA TYR A 51 10.16 -0.10 2.49
C TYR A 51 8.80 -0.55 1.91
N ARG A 52 7.72 0.22 2.11
CA ARG A 52 6.39 -0.10 1.56
C ARG A 52 6.37 0.07 0.05
N CYS A 53 7.03 1.11 -0.45
CA CYS A 53 7.21 1.34 -1.88
C CYS A 53 8.08 0.24 -2.49
N GLN A 54 9.16 -0.14 -1.83
CA GLN A 54 10.03 -1.24 -2.29
C GLN A 54 9.25 -2.55 -2.42
N LYS A 55 8.46 -2.92 -1.40
CA LYS A 55 7.63 -4.13 -1.44
C LYS A 55 6.63 -4.15 -2.61
N LEU A 56 6.12 -2.99 -3.03
CA LEU A 56 5.24 -2.91 -4.20
C LEU A 56 5.98 -3.27 -5.49
N ILE A 57 7.21 -2.78 -5.64
CA ILE A 57 8.09 -3.09 -6.77
C ILE A 57 8.46 -4.58 -6.74
N ASP A 58 8.90 -5.09 -5.59
CA ASP A 58 9.33 -6.49 -5.43
C ASP A 58 8.20 -7.49 -5.73
N THR A 59 6.95 -7.10 -5.49
CA THR A 59 5.78 -7.95 -5.76
C THR A 59 5.20 -7.78 -7.17
N TYR A 60 5.70 -6.83 -7.96
CA TYR A 60 5.21 -6.55 -9.30
C TYR A 60 5.34 -7.75 -10.27
N PRO A 61 6.45 -8.52 -10.29
CA PRO A 61 6.55 -9.71 -11.14
C PRO A 61 5.43 -10.73 -10.90
N LYS A 62 4.98 -10.89 -9.64
CA LYS A 62 3.86 -11.79 -9.31
C LYS A 62 2.53 -11.30 -9.87
N ARG A 63 2.35 -9.98 -10.03
CA ARG A 63 1.17 -9.39 -10.67
C ARG A 63 1.17 -9.67 -12.17
N LEU A 64 2.33 -9.49 -12.82
CA LEU A 64 2.50 -9.79 -14.24
C LEU A 64 2.22 -11.27 -14.53
N ALA A 65 2.78 -12.18 -13.73
CA ALA A 65 2.50 -13.61 -13.85
C ALA A 65 1.00 -13.93 -13.73
N ALA A 66 0.27 -13.24 -12.84
CA ALA A 66 -1.17 -13.40 -12.71
C ALA A 66 -1.93 -12.89 -13.94
N VAL A 67 -1.51 -11.79 -14.56
CA VAL A 67 -2.11 -11.26 -15.79
C VAL A 67 -1.86 -12.22 -16.97
N ILE A 68 -0.64 -12.76 -17.08
CA ILE A 68 -0.31 -13.76 -18.11
C ILE A 68 -1.17 -15.02 -17.94
N ALA A 69 -1.28 -15.54 -16.71
CA ALA A 69 -2.15 -16.68 -16.41
C ALA A 69 -3.63 -16.39 -16.71
N ALA A 70 -4.07 -15.14 -16.51
CA ALA A 70 -5.41 -14.67 -16.86
C ALA A 70 -5.58 -14.34 -18.35
N LYS A 71 -4.57 -14.59 -19.19
CA LYS A 71 -4.56 -14.25 -20.64
C LYS A 71 -4.91 -12.79 -20.90
N GLY A 72 -4.39 -11.88 -20.09
CA GLY A 72 -4.69 -10.44 -20.16
C GLY A 72 -5.96 -10.01 -19.44
N GLY A 73 -6.69 -10.94 -18.82
CA GLY A 73 -7.87 -10.65 -18.01
C GLY A 73 -7.57 -9.98 -16.66
N SER A 74 -8.64 -9.62 -15.96
CA SER A 74 -8.56 -8.99 -14.63
C SER A 74 -7.97 -9.93 -13.58
N THR A 75 -7.26 -9.36 -12.61
CA THR A 75 -6.65 -10.11 -11.49
C THR A 75 -7.08 -9.50 -10.15
N LYS A 76 -6.77 -10.19 -9.04
CA LYS A 76 -7.10 -9.72 -7.67
C LYS A 76 -6.36 -8.45 -7.22
N TYR A 77 -5.38 -7.98 -7.99
CA TYR A 77 -4.38 -6.98 -7.59
C TYR A 77 -4.78 -5.52 -7.77
#